data_AF-A0A8T7FNF2-F1
#
_entry.id   AF-A0A8T7FNF2-F1
#
_cell.length_a   1.000
_cell.length_b   1.000
_cell.length_c   1.000
_cell.angle_alpha   90.00
_cell.angle_beta   90.00
_cell.angle_gamma   90.00
#
_symmetry.space_group_name_H-M   'P 1'
#
loop_
_entity.id
_entity.type
_entity.pdbx_description
1 polymer ?
#
loop_
_entity_poly.entity_id
_entity_poly.type
_entity_poly.pdbx_seq_one_letter_code
_entity_poly.pdbx_strand_id
1 'polypeptide(L)'
;MSKKHKRQKQRRQFPWMLLALGGVLVAAALILFTRQGGGMPSITVDQQRIDYGDVKFDTPKTFAVKVTNMGDGILRFKEEPYIEVVEGC
;
A
#
# COMPACT_ATOMS: atom_id res chain seq x y z
N MET A 1 -34.81 -17.91 69.64
CA MET A 1 -34.39 -16.81 68.73
C MET A 1 -33.39 -17.37 67.72
N SER A 2 -33.65 -17.27 66.41
CA SER A 2 -32.73 -17.78 65.38
C SER A 2 -32.51 -16.71 64.31
N LYS A 3 -31.27 -16.20 64.22
CA LYS A 3 -30.86 -15.20 63.24
C LYS A 3 -30.44 -15.93 61.96
N LYS A 4 -31.27 -15.87 60.91
CA LYS A 4 -30.96 -16.41 59.58
C LYS A 4 -29.99 -15.47 58.86
N HIS A 5 -28.77 -15.93 58.63
CA HIS A 5 -27.80 -15.25 57.77
C HIS A 5 -28.27 -15.31 56.30
N LYS A 6 -28.66 -14.15 55.74
CA LYS A 6 -28.89 -14.02 54.29
C LYS A 6 -27.52 -14.02 53.59
N ARG A 7 -27.20 -15.11 52.89
CA ARG A 7 -26.08 -15.14 51.93
C ARG A 7 -26.42 -14.18 50.79
N GLN A 8 -25.78 -13.01 50.80
CA GLN A 8 -25.88 -12.02 49.74
C GLN A 8 -25.16 -12.61 48.52
N LYS A 9 -25.94 -13.12 47.56
CA LYS A 9 -25.46 -13.67 46.30
C LYS A 9 -24.81 -12.51 45.55
N GLN A 10 -23.48 -12.41 45.62
CA GLN A 10 -22.68 -11.45 44.89
C GLN A 10 -22.98 -11.66 43.40
N ARG A 11 -23.85 -10.81 42.84
CA ARG A 11 -24.05 -10.74 41.39
C ARG A 11 -22.72 -10.30 40.81
N ARG A 12 -21.88 -11.26 40.41
CA ARG A 12 -20.73 -11.01 39.55
C ARG A 12 -21.30 -10.37 38.29
N GLN A 13 -21.23 -9.04 38.25
CA GLN A 13 -21.43 -8.28 37.04
C GLN A 13 -20.33 -8.77 36.11
N PHE A 14 -20.72 -9.67 35.21
CA PHE A 14 -19.86 -10.11 34.14
C PHE A 14 -19.30 -8.84 33.46
N PRO A 15 -18.02 -8.77 33.13
CA PRO A 15 -17.40 -7.49 32.74
C PRO A 15 -17.75 -7.16 31.28
N TRP A 16 -19.02 -6.86 31.02
CA TRP A 16 -19.56 -6.51 29.71
C TRP A 16 -18.82 -5.32 29.08
N MET A 17 -18.32 -4.39 29.91
CA MET A 17 -17.50 -3.27 29.45
C MET A 17 -16.16 -3.73 28.84
N LEU A 18 -15.51 -4.75 29.42
CA LEU A 18 -14.28 -5.30 28.88
C LEU A 18 -14.54 -6.03 27.55
N LEU A 19 -15.68 -6.71 27.43
CA LEU A 19 -16.09 -7.34 26.18
C LEU A 19 -16.40 -6.32 25.08
N ALA A 20 -17.11 -5.24 25.41
CA ALA A 20 -17.39 -4.16 24.47
C ALA A 20 -16.09 -3.49 23.99
N LEU A 21 -15.17 -3.19 24.91
CA LEU A 21 -13.87 -2.59 24.59
C LEU A 21 -13.02 -3.52 23.71
N GLY A 22 -12.98 -4.82 24.04
CA GLY A 22 -12.29 -5.82 23.23
C GLY A 22 -12.86 -5.93 21.82
N GLY A 23 -14.20 -5.93 21.68
CA GLY A 23 -14.87 -5.96 20.39
C GLY A 23 -14.55 -4.74 19.53
N VAL A 24 -14.53 -3.54 20.13
CA VAL A 24 -14.15 -2.30 19.42
C VAL A 24 -12.69 -2.34 18.96
N LEU A 25 -11.77 -2.81 19.81
CA LEU A 25 -10.36 -2.93 19.44
C LEU A 25 -10.14 -3.92 18.29
N VAL A 26 -10.84 -5.08 18.31
CA VAL A 26 -10.77 -6.06 17.22
C VAL A 26 -11.34 -5.48 15.92
N ALA A 27 -12.49 -4.80 15.97
CA ALA A 27 -13.07 -4.15 14.80
C ALA A 27 -12.15 -3.06 14.22
N ALA A 28 -11.55 -2.23 15.08
CA ALA A 28 -10.60 -1.20 14.66
C ALA A 28 -9.34 -1.82 14.02
N ALA A 29 -8.80 -2.88 14.61
CA ALA A 29 -7.66 -3.60 14.05
C ALA A 29 -7.98 -4.17 12.66
N LEU A 30 -9.15 -4.81 12.48
CA LEU A 30 -9.57 -5.34 11.18
C LEU A 30 -9.71 -4.24 10.11
N ILE A 31 -10.27 -3.07 10.47
CA ILE A 31 -10.37 -1.94 9.54
C ILE A 31 -8.99 -1.40 9.17
N LEU A 32 -8.05 -1.34 10.11
CA LEU A 32 -6.68 -0.88 9.84
C LEU A 32 -5.88 -1.89 9.02
N PHE A 33 -6.03 -3.20 9.28
CA PHE A 33 -5.35 -4.26 8.54
C PHE A 33 -5.87 -4.42 7.11
N THR A 34 -7.18 -4.25 6.89
CA THR A 34 -7.77 -4.27 5.53
C THR A 34 -7.39 -3.05 4.69
N ARG A 35 -6.86 -1.99 5.32
CA ARG A 35 -6.39 -0.76 4.66
C ARG A 35 -4.90 -0.79 4.29
N GLN A 36 -4.15 -1.85 4.62
CA GLN A 36 -2.78 -1.97 4.13
C GLN A 36 -2.80 -2.22 2.62
N GLY A 37 -2.37 -1.19 1.89
CA GLY A 37 -2.61 -1.01 0.46
C GLY A 37 -2.16 -2.17 -0.41
N GLY A 38 -3.13 -2.73 -1.14
CA GLY A 38 -2.95 -3.69 -2.22
C GLY A 38 -3.35 -3.10 -3.58
N GLY A 39 -3.13 -1.80 -3.77
CA GLY A 39 -3.37 -1.17 -5.07
C GLY A 39 -2.52 -1.81 -6.17
N MET A 40 -3.01 -1.80 -7.40
CA MET A 40 -2.29 -2.35 -8.54
C MET A 40 -1.41 -1.24 -9.15
N PRO A 41 -0.07 -1.39 -9.18
CA PRO A 41 0.77 -0.42 -9.86
C PRO A 41 0.48 -0.47 -11.36
N SER A 42 0.42 0.69 -12.01
CA SER A 42 0.25 0.80 -13.46
C SER A 42 1.22 1.84 -13.99
N ILE A 43 1.99 1.48 -15.01
CA ILE A 43 3.04 2.32 -15.56
C ILE A 43 2.60 2.91 -16.89
N THR A 44 2.90 4.19 -17.10
CA THR A 44 2.83 4.83 -18.42
C THR A 44 4.12 5.60 -18.66
N VAL A 45 4.58 5.55 -19.89
CA VAL A 45 5.77 6.22 -20.37
C VAL A 45 5.35 7.17 -21.48
N ASP A 46 5.87 8.39 -21.48
CA ASP A 46 5.56 9.41 -22.48
C ASP A 46 6.13 9.07 -23.87
N GLN A 47 7.26 8.37 -23.93
CA GLN A 47 7.96 8.02 -25.16
C GLN A 47 8.46 6.56 -25.11
N GLN A 48 8.03 5.75 -26.07
CA GLN A 48 8.48 4.35 -26.21
C GLN A 48 9.57 4.17 -27.27
N ARG A 49 9.68 5.11 -28.22
CA ARG A 49 10.69 5.13 -29.27
C ARG A 49 11.25 6.53 -29.39
N ILE A 50 12.58 6.62 -29.47
CA ILE A 50 13.30 7.85 -29.69
C ILE A 50 13.96 7.73 -31.06
N ASP A 51 13.64 8.66 -31.95
CA ASP A 51 14.19 8.70 -33.31
C ASP A 51 14.69 10.13 -33.57
N TYR A 52 15.99 10.26 -33.77
CA TYR A 52 16.63 11.53 -34.07
C TYR A 52 16.83 11.74 -35.59
N GLY A 53 16.48 10.76 -36.42
CA GLY A 53 16.79 10.73 -37.84
C GLY A 53 18.30 10.82 -38.09
N ASP A 54 18.68 11.59 -39.11
CA ASP A 54 20.08 11.80 -39.46
C ASP A 54 20.78 12.72 -38.44
N VAL A 55 21.67 12.13 -37.65
CA VAL A 55 22.53 12.86 -36.70
C VAL A 55 23.94 12.94 -37.28
N LYS A 56 24.53 14.14 -37.27
CA LYS A 56 25.93 14.33 -37.67
C LYS A 56 26.84 13.56 -36.72
N PHE A 57 27.94 13.04 -37.28
CA PHE A 57 28.99 12.40 -36.50
C PHE A 57 29.45 13.30 -35.34
N ASP A 58 29.74 12.68 -34.20
CA ASP A 58 30.23 13.33 -32.97
C ASP A 58 29.28 14.40 -32.38
N THR A 59 27.97 14.25 -32.63
CA THR A 59 26.95 15.13 -32.04
C THR A 59 26.21 14.40 -30.91
N PRO A 60 26.55 14.64 -29.64
CA PRO A 60 25.85 14.01 -28.52
C PRO A 60 24.40 14.45 -28.48
N LYS A 61 23.50 13.49 -28.20
CA LYS A 61 22.08 13.71 -28.00
C LYS A 61 21.67 13.27 -26.62
N THR A 62 20.76 14.05 -26.02
CA THR A 62 20.17 13.76 -24.73
C THR A 62 18.67 13.71 -24.89
N PHE A 63 18.03 12.78 -24.22
CA PHE A 63 16.59 12.69 -24.09
C PHE A 63 16.21 12.53 -22.62
N ALA A 64 14.96 12.83 -22.31
CA ALA A 64 14.35 12.55 -21.03
C ALA A 64 13.10 11.71 -21.28
N VAL A 65 12.92 10.69 -20.46
CA VAL A 65 11.73 9.82 -20.48
C VAL A 65 10.98 10.04 -19.17
N LYS A 66 9.70 10.37 -19.27
CA LYS A 66 8.84 10.55 -18.10
C LYS A 66 8.08 9.26 -17.82
N VAL A 67 8.43 8.64 -16.70
CA VAL A 67 7.70 7.49 -16.15
C VAL A 67 6.66 7.97 -15.14
N THR A 68 5.41 7.57 -15.33
CA THR A 68 4.31 7.96 -14.44
C THR A 68 3.60 6.71 -13.91
N ASN A 69 3.37 6.66 -12.58
CA ASN A 69 2.50 5.66 -11.97
C ASN A 69 1.04 6.14 -12.06
N MET A 70 0.24 5.46 -12.88
CA MET A 70 -1.20 5.70 -13.05
C MET A 70 -2.05 4.76 -12.18
N GLY A 71 -1.41 3.85 -11.44
CA GLY A 71 -2.09 2.94 -10.53
C GLY A 71 -2.23 3.52 -9.12
N ASP A 72 -3.02 2.84 -8.30
CA ASP A 72 -3.18 3.09 -6.87
C ASP A 72 -2.20 2.26 -6.01
N GLY A 73 -1.41 1.39 -6.65
CA GLY A 73 -0.32 0.64 -6.05
C GLY A 73 1.03 1.36 -6.05
N ILE A 74 1.96 0.90 -5.20
CA ILE A 74 3.33 1.42 -5.19
C ILE A 74 4.10 0.87 -6.40
N LEU A 75 4.56 1.74 -7.30
CA LEU A 75 5.47 1.39 -8.38
C LEU A 75 6.92 1.45 -7.90
N ARG A 76 7.69 0.36 -8.12
CA ARG A 76 9.12 0.27 -7.77
C ARG A 76 9.90 -0.26 -8.97
N PHE A 77 11.06 0.35 -9.24
CA PHE A 77 12.03 -0.24 -10.18
C PHE A 77 12.65 -1.47 -9.53
N LYS A 78 12.63 -2.60 -10.25
CA LYS A 78 13.26 -3.86 -9.79
C LYS A 78 14.74 -3.92 -10.11
N GLU A 79 15.12 -3.28 -11.21
CA GLU A 79 16.45 -3.29 -11.80
C GLU A 79 16.77 -1.85 -12.26
N GLU A 80 18.05 -1.60 -12.56
CA GLU A 80 18.46 -0.33 -13.15
C GLU A 80 17.81 -0.16 -14.54
N PRO A 81 17.15 0.98 -14.82
CA PRO A 81 16.57 1.23 -16.13
C PRO A 81 17.65 1.22 -17.21
N TYR A 82 17.42 0.46 -18.28
CA TYR A 82 18.30 0.42 -19.45
C TYR A 82 17.54 0.82 -20.71
N ILE A 83 18.31 1.22 -21.73
CA ILE A 83 17.82 1.51 -23.07
C ILE A 83 18.43 0.51 -24.04
N GLU A 84 17.67 0.13 -25.06
CA GLU A 84 18.14 -0.74 -26.13
C GLU A 84 18.25 0.08 -27.42
N VAL A 85 19.42 0.00 -28.06
CA VAL A 85 19.64 0.60 -29.37
C VAL A 85 19.08 -0.37 -30.41
N VAL A 86 17.98 0.03 -31.04
CA VAL A 86 17.32 -0.78 -32.08
C VAL A 86 18.07 -0.68 -33.41
N GLU A 87 18.47 0.54 -33.79
CA GLU A 87 19.21 0.85 -35.02
C GLU A 87 20.17 2.03 -34.76
N GLY A 88 21.36 1.99 -35.38
CA GLY A 88 22.44 2.96 -35.17
C GLY A 88 23.61 2.43 -34.33
N CYS A 89 24.68 3.22 -34.24
CA CYS A 89 25.92 2.90 -33.52
C CYS A 89 26.20 3.94 -32.42
#